data_AF-A0A5R2MUX3-F1
#
_entry.id   AF-A0A5R2MUX3-F1
#
_cell.length_a   1.000
_cell.length_b   1.000
_cell.length_c   1.000
_cell.angle_alpha   90.00
_cell.angle_beta   90.00
_cell.angle_gamma   90.00
#
_symmetry.space_group_name_H-M   'P 1'
#
loop_
_entity.id
_entity.type
_entity.pdbx_description
1 polymer ?
#
loop_
_entity_poly.entity_id
_entity_poly.type
_entity_poly.pdbx_seq_one_letter_code
_entity_poly.pdbx_strand_id
1 'polypeptide(L)'
;MAQQPGFDFFGFGDRLGGEGEVREKFWRTAKKAARQIPFMEDVVAAYYCAMDKNTPLRAKGILVAALGYFVLPVDLIPDFIFGLGFTDDIAVL
;
A
#
# COMPACT_ATOMS: atom_id res chain seq x y z
N MET A 1 21.20 -16.26 26.88
CA MET A 1 19.98 -16.84 26.28
C MET A 1 19.00 -15.72 25.97
N ALA A 2 18.97 -15.25 24.72
CA ALA A 2 17.88 -14.42 24.19
C ALA A 2 17.66 -14.89 22.75
N GLN A 3 16.84 -15.92 22.58
CA GLN A 3 16.37 -16.36 21.28
C GLN A 3 15.47 -15.27 20.73
N GLN A 4 15.95 -14.54 19.73
CA GLN A 4 15.11 -13.65 18.94
C GLN A 4 14.23 -14.55 18.07
N PRO A 5 12.88 -14.43 18.10
CA PRO A 5 12.07 -15.13 17.14
C PRO A 5 12.35 -14.49 15.77
N GLY A 6 12.92 -15.28 14.86
CA GLY A 6 13.03 -14.93 13.45
C GLY A 6 11.63 -14.67 12.92
N PHE A 7 11.35 -13.41 12.60
CA PHE A 7 10.13 -13.06 11.89
C PHE A 7 10.43 -13.27 10.40
N ASP A 8 10.02 -14.42 9.86
CA ASP A 8 10.12 -14.71 8.44
C ASP A 8 9.13 -13.84 7.66
N PHE A 9 9.52 -12.60 7.37
CA PHE A 9 8.86 -11.70 6.42
C PHE A 9 8.89 -12.24 4.97
N PHE A 10 9.67 -13.30 4.72
CA PHE A 10 10.10 -13.72 3.39
C PHE A 10 9.22 -14.82 2.75
N GLY A 11 7.93 -14.89 3.11
CA GLY A 11 6.93 -15.72 2.41
C GLY A 11 6.11 -14.97 1.35
N PHE A 12 6.32 -13.65 1.22
CA PHE A 12 5.54 -12.75 0.35
C PHE A 12 6.15 -12.54 -1.06
N GLY A 13 7.37 -13.03 -1.30
CA GLY A 13 8.21 -12.61 -2.43
C GLY A 13 7.83 -13.15 -3.81
N ASP A 14 7.00 -14.20 -3.91
CA ASP A 14 6.78 -14.89 -5.19
C ASP A 14 5.72 -14.23 -6.09
N ARG A 15 4.89 -13.31 -5.55
CA ARG A 15 3.83 -12.60 -6.31
C ARG A 15 3.90 -11.08 -6.25
N LEU A 16 4.85 -10.51 -5.52
CA LEU A 16 5.07 -9.07 -5.53
C LEU A 16 5.91 -8.74 -6.76
N GLY A 17 5.35 -8.00 -7.72
CA GLY A 17 6.13 -7.41 -8.81
C GLY A 17 7.38 -6.72 -8.25
N GLY A 18 8.46 -6.66 -9.04
CA GLY A 18 9.76 -6.18 -8.55
C GLY A 18 9.71 -4.83 -7.82
N GLU A 19 10.69 -4.54 -6.96
CA GLU A 19 10.74 -3.34 -6.11
C GLU A 19 10.42 -2.03 -6.88
N GLY A 20 10.82 -1.96 -8.16
CA GLY A 20 10.49 -0.85 -9.06
C GLY A 20 8.99 -0.70 -9.36
N GLU A 21 8.29 -1.81 -9.59
CA GLU A 21 6.84 -1.83 -9.85
C GLU A 21 6.05 -1.42 -8.60
N VAL A 22 6.42 -1.93 -7.43
CA VAL A 22 5.80 -1.55 -6.15
C VAL A 22 5.96 -0.06 -5.90
N ARG A 23 7.16 0.48 -6.12
CA ARG A 23 7.43 1.91 -5.97
C ARG A 23 6.61 2.75 -6.94
N GLU A 24 6.51 2.34 -8.21
CA GLU A 24 5.72 3.06 -9.20
C GLU A 24 4.23 3.09 -8.82
N LYS A 25 3.66 1.92 -8.47
CA LYS A 25 2.26 1.79 -8.03
C LYS A 25 1.98 2.69 -6.82
N PHE A 26 2.89 2.69 -5.82
CA PHE A 26 2.77 3.57 -4.67
C PHE A 26 2.66 5.05 -5.06
N TRP A 27 3.60 5.55 -5.87
CA TRP A 27 3.60 6.97 -6.25
C TRP A 27 2.43 7.35 -7.14
N ARG A 28 1.96 6.43 -7.98
CA ARG A 28 0.75 6.62 -8.78
C ARG A 28 -0.48 6.77 -7.89
N THR A 29 -0.63 5.90 -6.89
CA THR A 29 -1.74 5.93 -5.93
C THR A 29 -1.67 7.16 -5.03
N ALA A 30 -0.49 7.47 -4.47
CA ALA A 30 -0.27 8.66 -3.66
C ALA A 30 -0.64 9.94 -4.41
N LYS A 31 -0.24 10.09 -5.68
CA LYS A 31 -0.60 11.26 -6.51
C LYS A 31 -2.11 11.40 -6.74
N LYS A 32 -2.82 10.29 -6.93
CA LYS A 32 -4.29 10.29 -7.07
C LYS A 32 -4.97 10.69 -5.76
N ALA A 33 -4.48 10.16 -4.65
CA ALA A 33 -5.06 10.36 -3.32
C ALA A 33 -4.66 11.69 -2.65
N ALA A 34 -3.59 12.35 -3.13
CA ALA A 34 -3.03 13.56 -2.53
C ALA A 34 -4.03 14.71 -2.36
N ARG A 35 -5.05 14.80 -3.22
CA ARG A 35 -6.09 15.84 -3.12
C ARG A 35 -7.26 15.46 -2.21
N GLN A 36 -7.36 14.19 -1.82
CA GLN A 36 -8.50 13.62 -1.09
C GLN A 36 -8.13 13.25 0.34
N ILE A 37 -6.85 12.98 0.61
CA ILE A 37 -6.37 12.54 1.92
C ILE A 37 -5.70 13.71 2.63
N PRO A 38 -6.27 14.21 3.75
CA PRO A 38 -5.73 15.38 4.46
C PRO A 38 -4.40 15.10 5.18
N PHE A 39 -4.05 13.82 5.38
CA PHE A 39 -2.82 13.36 6.03
C PHE A 39 -1.80 12.79 5.02
N MET A 40 -1.77 13.33 3.80
CA MET A 40 -0.86 12.84 2.76
C MET A 40 0.62 13.02 3.14
N GLU A 41 0.93 14.05 3.93
CA GLU A 41 2.26 14.28 4.50
C GLU A 41 2.72 13.10 5.36
N ASP A 42 1.84 12.55 6.20
CA ASP A 42 2.14 11.41 7.07
C ASP A 42 2.38 10.12 6.27
N VAL A 43 1.66 9.92 5.17
CA VAL A 43 1.85 8.74 4.30
C VAL A 43 3.19 8.82 3.58
N VAL A 44 3.61 10.00 3.13
CA VAL A 44 4.93 10.20 2.52
C VAL A 44 6.03 10.02 3.57
N ALA A 45 5.85 10.56 4.78
CA ALA A 45 6.78 10.35 5.89
C ALA A 45 6.91 8.86 6.24
N ALA A 46 5.78 8.14 6.33
CA ALA A 46 5.75 6.71 6.57
C ALA A 46 6.51 5.92 5.51
N TYR A 47 6.41 6.30 4.23
CA TYR A 47 7.17 5.69 3.14
C TYR A 47 8.69 5.81 3.36
N TYR A 48 9.17 7.01 3.71
CA TYR A 48 10.59 7.21 4.01
C TYR A 48 11.02 6.48 5.29
N CYS A 49 10.20 6.50 6.35
CA CYS A 49 10.48 5.76 7.57
C CYS A 49 10.53 4.24 7.33
N ALA A 50 9.71 3.69 6.44
CA ALA A 50 9.75 2.28 6.07
C ALA A 50 11.05 1.91 5.35
N MET A 51 11.60 2.82 4.53
CA MET A 51 12.87 2.65 3.82
C MET A 51 14.11 2.93 4.69
N ASP A 52 13.97 3.68 5.77
CA ASP A 52 15.08 4.04 6.65
C ASP A 52 15.63 2.84 7.42
N LYS A 53 16.95 2.67 7.45
CA LYS A 53 17.63 1.53 8.09
C LYS A 53 17.62 1.58 9.62
N ASN A 54 17.52 2.77 10.20
CA ASN A 54 17.49 3.02 11.65
C ASN A 54 16.08 2.85 12.25
N THR A 55 15.03 2.78 11.42
CA THR A 55 13.67 2.50 11.90
C THR A 55 13.61 1.14 12.59
N PRO A 56 13.15 1.06 13.86
CA PRO A 56 12.99 -0.19 14.58
C PRO A 56 12.13 -1.19 13.78
N LEU A 57 12.55 -2.46 13.74
CA LEU A 57 11.92 -3.50 12.91
C LEU A 57 10.40 -3.62 13.13
N ARG A 58 9.95 -3.48 14.38
CA ARG A 58 8.51 -3.50 14.70
C ARG A 58 7.75 -2.35 14.04
N ALA A 59 8.26 -1.13 14.18
CA ALA A 59 7.66 0.05 13.57
C ALA A 59 7.73 -0.04 12.04
N LYS A 60 8.88 -0.45 11.49
CA LYS A 60 9.05 -0.67 10.05
C LYS A 60 8.05 -1.68 9.49
N GLY A 61 7.84 -2.81 10.17
CA GLY A 61 6.85 -3.80 9.77
C GLY A 61 5.44 -3.25 9.72
N ILE A 62 5.05 -2.45 10.72
CA ILE A 62 3.74 -1.77 10.75
C ILE A 62 3.61 -0.77 9.60
N LEU A 63 4.64 0.03 9.34
CA LEU A 63 4.64 1.01 8.25
C LEU A 63 4.53 0.33 6.88
N VAL A 64 5.31 -0.73 6.64
CA VAL A 64 5.24 -1.52 5.41
C VAL A 64 3.86 -2.16 5.25
N ALA A 65 3.26 -2.70 6.31
CA ALA A 65 1.90 -3.25 6.26
C ALA A 65 0.85 -2.16 5.99
N ALA A 66 0.98 -0.99 6.60
CA ALA A 66 0.05 0.13 6.39
C ALA A 66 0.14 0.73 4.98
N LEU A 67 1.36 0.88 4.45
CA LEU A 67 1.61 1.34 3.08
C LEU A 67 1.23 0.27 2.06
N GLY A 68 1.51 -0.99 2.36
CA GLY A 68 1.12 -2.16 1.57
C GLY A 68 -0.38 -2.37 1.56
N TYR A 69 -1.08 -2.03 2.64
CA TYR A 69 -2.50 -1.69 2.63
C TYR A 69 -2.60 -0.45 1.74
N PHE A 70 -2.64 0.81 2.14
CA PHE A 70 -2.72 2.00 1.24
C PHE A 70 -2.67 1.83 -0.32
N VAL A 71 -1.61 1.23 -0.91
CA VAL A 71 -1.53 0.84 -2.33
C VAL A 71 -2.52 -0.27 -2.77
N LEU A 72 -2.57 -1.44 -2.13
CA LEU A 72 -3.32 -2.63 -2.61
C LEU A 72 -4.87 -2.66 -2.37
N PRO A 73 -5.46 -2.06 -1.32
CA PRO A 73 -6.89 -1.82 -1.09
C PRO A 73 -7.42 -0.72 -1.98
N VAL A 74 -6.57 0.21 -2.42
CA VAL A 74 -6.91 1.17 -3.48
C VAL A 74 -6.79 0.53 -4.88
N ASP A 75 -6.35 -0.73 -5.02
CA ASP A 75 -6.67 -1.53 -6.22
C ASP A 75 -8.02 -2.26 -6.01
N LEU A 76 -8.26 -2.83 -4.82
CA LEU A 76 -9.50 -3.58 -4.52
C LEU A 76 -10.79 -2.73 -4.47
N ILE A 77 -10.72 -1.50 -3.96
CA ILE A 77 -11.87 -0.59 -3.84
C ILE A 77 -12.25 0.03 -5.20
N PRO A 78 -11.32 0.54 -6.03
CA PRO A 78 -11.64 1.08 -7.34
C PRO A 78 -12.06 0.04 -8.37
N ASP A 79 -11.54 -1.19 -8.35
CA ASP A 79 -12.07 -2.27 -9.20
C ASP A 79 -13.54 -2.56 -8.87
N PHE A 80 -13.92 -2.50 -7.59
CA PHE A 80 -15.30 -2.74 -7.14
C PHE A 80 -16.23 -1.55 -7.41
N ILE A 81 -15.74 -0.32 -7.20
CA ILE A 81 -16.53 0.91 -7.41
C ILE A 81 -16.68 1.26 -8.89
N PHE A 82 -15.65 1.08 -9.73
CA PHE A 82 -15.78 1.25 -11.18
C PHE A 82 -16.56 0.09 -11.84
N GLY A 83 -16.55 -1.12 -11.26
CA GLY A 83 -17.32 -2.26 -11.76
C GLY A 83 -18.83 -2.19 -11.48
N LEU A 84 -19.24 -1.56 -10.36
CA LEU A 84 -20.66 -1.40 -10.00
C LEU A 84 -21.28 -0.06 -10.43
N GLY A 85 -20.47 0.95 -10.78
CA GLY A 85 -20.93 2.32 -11.05
C GLY A 85 -21.35 2.64 -12.48
N PHE A 86 -21.20 1.72 -13.45
CA PHE A 86 -21.55 1.94 -14.86
C PHE A 86 -22.63 1.01 -15.42
N THR A 87 -23.15 0.07 -14.63
CA THR A 87 -24.14 -0.90 -15.14
C THR A 87 -25.59 -0.48 -14.95
N ASP A 88 -25.87 0.57 -14.18
CA ASP A 88 -27.25 0.97 -13.85
C ASP A 88 -27.94 1.81 -14.95
N ASP A 89 -27.18 2.38 -15.90
CA ASP A 89 -27.72 3.24 -16.96
C ASP A 89 -28.03 2.50 -18.30
N ILE A 90 -27.93 1.16 -18.35
CA ILE A 90 -28.25 0.35 -19.56
C ILE A 90 -29.56 -0.45 -19.38
N ALA A 91 -30.26 -0.31 -18.24
CA ALA A 91 -31.52 -1.01 -18.00
C ALA A 91 -32.77 -0.22 -18.43
N VAL A 92 -32.61 0.99 -18.99
CA VAL A 92 -33.73 1.81 -19.45
C VAL A 92 -33.46 2.33 -20.86
N LEU A 93 -33.68 1.47 -21.86
CA LEU A 93 -34.38 1.73 -23.14
C LEU A 93 -34.48 0.44 -23.97
#